data_AF-A0AAU6KUB5-F1
#
_entry.id   AF-A0AAU6KUB5-F1
#
_cell.length_a   1.000
_cell.length_b   1.000
_cell.length_c   1.000
_cell.angle_alpha   90.00
_cell.angle_beta   90.00
_cell.angle_gamma   90.00
#
_symmetry.space_group_name_H-M   'P 1'
#
loop_
_entity.id
_entity.type
_entity.pdbx_description
1 polymer ?
#
loop_
_entity_poly.entity_id
_entity_poly.type
_entity_poly.pdbx_seq_one_letter_code
_entity_poly.pdbx_strand_id
1 'polypeptide(L)'
;MTVDVRPDPVQIVAKVGSSFMAADPERAFEVWVYLASKAGWQVSPVEDVSVDLSAGECGVVEIEGLRYLVRQSRRVRRTLVDDVTGGPAERPVFGFAAWAEPVLSPESVDS
;
A
#
# COMPACT_ATOMS: atom_id res chain seq x y z
N MET A 1 7.74 -24.36 -17.37
CA MET A 1 7.73 -23.07 -16.64
C MET A 1 6.75 -23.22 -15.50
N THR A 2 7.21 -23.19 -14.26
CA THR A 2 6.32 -23.14 -13.09
C THR A 2 5.69 -21.76 -13.05
N VAL A 3 4.37 -21.70 -12.99
CA VAL A 3 3.64 -20.42 -12.85
C VAL A 3 3.99 -19.83 -11.50
N ASP A 4 4.41 -18.57 -11.46
CA ASP A 4 4.54 -17.84 -10.20
C ASP A 4 3.13 -17.62 -9.62
N VAL A 5 2.89 -18.20 -8.45
CA VAL A 5 1.60 -18.13 -7.74
C VAL A 5 1.58 -17.01 -6.70
N ARG A 6 2.69 -16.29 -6.51
CA ARG A 6 2.75 -15.14 -5.61
C ARG A 6 1.82 -14.04 -6.14
N PRO A 7 1.07 -13.33 -5.28
CA PRO A 7 0.35 -12.15 -5.69
C PRO A 7 1.35 -11.09 -6.17
N ASP A 8 1.04 -10.40 -7.26
CA ASP A 8 1.84 -9.27 -7.73
C ASP A 8 1.97 -8.21 -6.61
N PRO A 9 3.14 -7.58 -6.41
CA PRO A 9 3.30 -6.52 -5.41
C PRO A 9 2.19 -5.46 -5.42
N VAL A 10 1.68 -5.07 -6.60
CA VAL A 10 0.60 -4.06 -6.72
C VAL A 10 -0.75 -4.55 -6.22
N GLN A 11 -0.94 -5.87 -6.11
CA GLN A 11 -2.14 -6.52 -5.59
C GLN A 11 -2.12 -6.66 -4.06
N ILE A 12 -0.96 -6.49 -3.43
CA ILE A 12 -0.81 -6.57 -1.98
C ILE A 12 -1.33 -5.27 -1.35
N VAL A 13 -2.45 -5.38 -0.63
CA VAL A 13 -3.10 -4.25 0.05
C VAL A 13 -3.06 -4.45 1.56
N ALA A 14 -2.29 -3.60 2.24
CA ALA A 14 -2.19 -3.57 3.69
C ALA A 14 -3.29 -2.68 4.27
N LYS A 15 -4.24 -3.22 5.04
CA LYS A 15 -5.23 -2.42 5.75
C LYS A 15 -4.56 -1.74 6.95
N VAL A 16 -4.25 -0.45 6.83
CA VAL A 16 -3.52 0.32 7.84
C VAL A 16 -4.34 1.54 8.25
N GLY A 17 -4.48 1.77 9.56
CA GLY A 17 -5.33 2.83 10.10
C GLY A 17 -6.83 2.48 10.16
N SER A 18 -7.64 3.50 10.40
CA SER A 18 -9.10 3.40 10.54
C SER A 18 -9.81 3.93 9.28
N SER A 19 -11.12 4.14 9.36
CA SER A 19 -11.88 4.85 8.31
C SER A 19 -11.65 6.37 8.33
N PHE A 20 -11.20 6.89 9.46
CA PHE A 20 -11.13 8.33 9.73
C PHE A 20 -9.70 8.85 9.79
N MET A 21 -8.75 7.99 10.14
CA MET A 21 -7.35 8.35 10.30
C MET A 21 -6.44 7.33 9.62
N ALA A 22 -5.46 7.85 8.89
CA ALA A 22 -4.33 7.07 8.40
C ALA A 22 -3.52 6.53 9.60
N ALA A 23 -2.84 5.40 9.40
CA ALA A 23 -1.72 5.04 10.27
C ALA A 23 -0.54 6.00 10.03
N ASP A 24 0.41 5.99 10.95
CA ASP A 24 1.72 6.61 10.72
C ASP A 24 2.36 6.08 9.41
N PRO A 25 2.98 6.95 8.56
CA PRO A 25 3.55 6.53 7.28
C PRO A 25 4.65 5.48 7.38
N GLU A 26 5.53 5.57 8.38
CA GLU A 26 6.58 4.57 8.62
C GLU A 26 5.94 3.23 8.94
N ARG A 27 4.93 3.24 9.81
CA ARG A 27 4.17 2.02 10.12
C ARG A 27 3.45 1.44 8.90
N ALA A 28 2.87 2.29 8.06
CA ALA A 28 2.20 1.86 6.84
C ALA A 28 3.17 1.17 5.86
N PHE A 29 4.37 1.75 5.72
CA PHE A 29 5.48 1.19 4.93
C PHE A 29 5.91 -0.18 5.46
N GLU A 30 6.24 -0.28 6.75
CA GLU A 30 6.67 -1.52 7.41
C GLU A 30 5.66 -2.66 7.22
N VAL A 31 4.37 -2.37 7.42
CA VAL A 31 3.31 -3.40 7.31
C VAL A 31 3.20 -3.90 5.87
N TRP A 32 3.30 -3.01 4.89
CA TRP A 32 3.26 -3.42 3.49
C TRP A 32 4.49 -4.27 3.13
N VAL A 33 5.69 -3.84 3.54
CA VAL A 33 6.95 -4.60 3.34
C VAL A 33 6.83 -5.99 3.97
N TYR A 34 6.33 -6.08 5.20
CA TYR A 34 6.10 -7.36 5.87
C TYR A 34 5.16 -8.27 5.05
N LEU A 35 4.06 -7.75 4.51
CA LEU A 35 3.12 -8.55 3.72
C LEU A 35 3.72 -8.99 2.37
N ALA A 36 4.48 -8.14 1.71
CA ALA A 36 5.19 -8.48 0.48
C ALA A 36 6.24 -9.57 0.73
N SER A 37 7.06 -9.44 1.78
CA SER A 37 8.01 -10.48 2.19
C SER A 37 7.30 -11.79 2.56
N LYS A 38 6.16 -11.71 3.26
CA LYS A 38 5.34 -12.89 3.59
C LYS A 38 4.74 -13.57 2.35
N ALA A 39 4.47 -12.81 1.30
CA ALA A 39 4.04 -13.34 0.01
C ALA A 39 5.18 -13.98 -0.80
N GLY A 40 6.42 -13.94 -0.30
CA GLY A 40 7.58 -14.57 -0.92
C GLY A 40 8.38 -13.65 -1.83
N TRP A 41 8.16 -12.33 -1.77
CA TRP A 41 9.00 -11.36 -2.48
C TRP A 41 10.26 -11.05 -1.70
N GLN A 42 11.37 -10.87 -2.42
CA GLN A 42 12.56 -10.24 -1.84
C GLN A 42 12.40 -8.72 -1.95
N VAL A 43 12.19 -8.07 -0.82
CA VAL A 43 11.92 -6.63 -0.73
C VAL A 43 13.10 -5.92 -0.09
N SER A 44 13.67 -4.93 -0.77
CA SER A 44 14.74 -4.09 -0.26
C SER A 44 14.25 -2.65 -0.17
N PRO A 45 14.13 -2.05 1.03
CA PRO A 45 13.90 -0.61 1.16
C PRO A 45 15.00 0.18 0.44
N VAL A 46 14.62 1.23 -0.27
CA VAL A 46 15.58 2.16 -0.89
C VAL A 46 15.78 3.33 0.07
N GLU A 47 16.95 3.39 0.68
CA GLU A 47 17.35 4.47 1.58
C GLU A 47 17.57 5.79 0.80
N ASP A 48 17.53 6.91 1.52
CA ASP A 48 17.82 8.26 1.02
C ASP A 48 16.93 8.75 -0.15
N VAL A 49 15.77 8.12 -0.37
CA VAL A 49 14.77 8.60 -1.33
C VAL A 49 13.83 9.60 -0.66
N SER A 50 13.77 10.82 -1.21
CA SER A 50 12.77 11.80 -0.80
C SER A 50 11.38 11.37 -1.26
N VAL A 51 10.43 11.33 -0.33
CA VAL A 51 9.02 11.00 -0.58
C VAL A 51 8.12 12.14 -0.12
N ASP A 52 7.01 12.37 -0.82
CA ASP A 52 6.00 13.34 -0.41
C ASP A 52 5.01 12.71 0.59
N LEU A 53 5.37 12.77 1.88
CA LEU A 53 4.52 12.30 2.97
C LEU A 53 3.13 12.97 2.97
N SER A 54 3.03 14.22 2.50
CA SER A 54 1.76 14.95 2.43
C SER A 54 0.84 14.43 1.32
N ALA A 55 1.42 13.87 0.26
CA ALA A 55 0.72 13.14 -0.79
C ALA A 55 0.48 11.65 -0.45
N GLY A 56 0.84 11.22 0.76
CA GLY A 56 0.67 9.85 1.23
C GLY A 56 1.71 8.88 0.69
N GLU A 57 2.89 9.37 0.31
CA GLU A 57 4.02 8.53 -0.11
C GLU A 57 4.81 8.09 1.11
N CYS A 58 4.89 6.78 1.36
CA CYS A 58 5.45 6.24 2.60
C CYS A 58 6.90 5.78 2.47
N GLY A 59 7.36 5.49 1.25
CA GLY A 59 8.72 4.99 1.00
C GLY A 59 8.83 4.27 -0.34
N VAL A 60 10.06 3.97 -0.76
CA VAL A 60 10.32 3.23 -2.00
C VAL A 60 11.00 1.91 -1.67
N VAL A 61 10.62 0.85 -2.39
CA VAL A 61 11.26 -0.47 -2.31
C VAL A 61 11.74 -0.90 -3.69
N GLU A 62 12.73 -1.77 -3.71
CA GLU A 62 13.13 -2.57 -4.85
C GLU A 62 12.68 -4.02 -4.65
N ILE A 63 12.07 -4.59 -5.68
CA ILE A 63 11.64 -5.99 -5.74
C ILE A 63 12.08 -6.56 -7.08
N GLU A 64 13.01 -7.51 -7.05
CA GLU A 64 13.50 -8.23 -8.24
C GLU A 64 13.93 -7.28 -9.40
N GLY A 65 14.56 -6.15 -9.04
CA GLY A 65 15.06 -5.15 -10.00
C GLY A 65 14.04 -4.09 -10.44
N LEU A 66 12.81 -4.14 -9.92
CA LEU A 66 11.77 -3.14 -10.15
C LEU A 66 11.54 -2.28 -8.91
N ARG A 67 11.45 -0.96 -9.12
CA ARG A 67 11.14 -0.01 -8.04
C ARG A 67 9.64 0.17 -7.88
N TYR A 68 9.21 0.20 -6.63
CA TYR A 68 7.83 0.47 -6.25
C TYR A 68 7.77 1.56 -5.19
N LEU A 69 6.88 2.51 -5.41
CA LEU A 69 6.48 3.49 -4.42
C LEU A 69 5.37 2.89 -3.56
N VAL A 70 5.60 2.81 -2.26
CA VAL A 70 4.57 2.44 -1.28
C VAL A 70 3.79 3.70 -0.94
N ARG A 71 2.48 3.68 -1.21
CA ARG A 71 1.55 4.76 -0.91
C ARG A 71 0.59 4.34 0.19
N GLN A 72 0.00 5.33 0.85
CA GLN A 72 -1.11 5.16 1.78
C GLN A 72 -2.22 6.18 1.47
N SER A 73 -3.44 5.68 1.37
CA SER A 73 -4.66 6.50 1.24
C SER A 73 -5.91 5.65 1.48
N ARG A 74 -7.08 6.24 1.29
CA ARG A 74 -8.37 5.56 1.32
C ARG A 74 -8.52 4.65 0.10
N ARG A 75 -8.49 3.33 0.30
CA ARG A 75 -8.55 2.34 -0.80
C ARG A 75 -9.44 1.13 -0.50
N VAL A 76 -9.63 0.76 0.76
CA VAL A 76 -10.37 -0.46 1.12
C VAL A 76 -11.78 -0.16 1.60
N ARG A 77 -12.78 -0.91 1.13
CA ARG A 77 -14.14 -0.80 1.65
C ARG A 77 -14.21 -1.41 3.06
N ARG A 78 -14.84 -0.68 3.99
CA ARG A 78 -15.15 -1.10 5.36
C ARG A 78 -16.61 -0.82 5.67
N THR A 79 -17.16 -1.54 6.64
CA THR A 79 -18.49 -1.27 7.18
C THR A 79 -18.34 -0.39 8.41
N LEU A 80 -19.02 0.75 8.42
CA LEU A 80 -19.22 1.58 9.60
C LEU A 80 -20.65 1.37 10.11
N VAL A 81 -20.81 1.14 11.40
CA VAL A 81 -22.11 1.20 12.06
C VAL A 81 -22.25 2.59 12.65
N ASP A 82 -23.25 3.35 12.20
CA ASP A 82 -23.62 4.64 12.80
C ASP A 82 -25.09 4.64 13.22
N ASP A 83 -25.46 5.54 14.12
CA ASP A 83 -26.81 5.69 14.66
C ASP A 83 -27.46 7.02 14.27
N VAL A 84 -26.92 7.69 13.24
CA VAL A 84 -27.35 9.02 12.79
C VAL A 84 -28.84 9.06 12.41
N THR A 85 -29.42 7.90 12.09
CA THR A 85 -30.83 7.75 11.72
C THR A 85 -31.76 7.36 12.88
N GLY A 86 -31.27 7.34 14.13
CA GLY A 86 -32.04 6.95 15.31
C GLY A 86 -31.98 5.45 15.64
N GLY A 87 -31.11 4.70 14.96
CA GLY A 87 -30.85 3.27 15.19
C GLY A 87 -29.61 2.82 14.41
N PRO A 88 -28.99 1.69 14.78
CA PRO A 88 -27.76 1.22 14.16
C PRO A 88 -28.00 0.87 12.70
N ALA A 89 -27.28 1.54 11.80
CA ALA A 89 -27.29 1.32 10.37
C ALA A 89 -25.87 1.08 9.85
N GLU A 90 -25.71 0.06 9.01
CA GLU A 90 -24.46 -0.23 8.33
C GLU A 90 -24.30 0.64 7.09
N ARG A 91 -23.13 1.26 6.93
CA ARG A 91 -22.79 2.07 5.76
C ARG A 91 -21.40 1.70 5.22
N PRO A 92 -21.26 1.57 3.88
CA PRO A 92 -19.96 1.35 3.28
C PRO A 92 -19.15 2.64 3.31
N VAL A 93 -17.95 2.59 3.90
CA VAL A 93 -16.99 3.68 3.91
C VAL A 93 -15.64 3.21 3.38
N PHE A 94 -14.80 4.14 2.93
CA PHE A 94 -13.42 3.81 2.60
C PHE A 94 -12.53 3.97 3.82
N GLY A 95 -11.78 2.90 4.12
CA GLY A 95 -10.70 2.90 5.09
C GLY A 95 -9.34 3.10 4.45
N PHE A 96 -8.40 3.54 5.28
CA PHE A 96 -7.01 3.67 4.87
C PHE A 96 -6.37 2.29 4.63
N ALA A 97 -5.48 2.27 3.64
CA ALA A 97 -4.65 1.14 3.28
C ALA A 97 -3.36 1.62 2.62
N ALA A 98 -2.35 0.75 2.64
CA ALA A 98 -1.10 0.93 1.91
C ALA A 98 -0.98 -0.09 0.78
N TRP A 99 -0.38 0.32 -0.33
CA TRP A 99 -0.15 -0.49 -1.52
C TRP A 99 1.08 0.01 -2.27
N ALA A 100 1.61 -0.81 -3.17
CA ALA A 100 2.71 -0.44 -4.05
C ALA A 100 2.22 0.02 -5.43
N GLU A 101 2.90 1.00 -6.00
CA GLU A 101 2.77 1.43 -7.40
C GLU A 101 4.15 1.37 -8.07
N PRO A 102 4.26 0.83 -9.29
CA PRO A 102 5.54 0.77 -9.99
C PRO A 102 6.04 2.19 -10.30
N VAL A 103 7.32 2.44 -10.04
CA VAL A 103 7.97 3.71 -10.41
C VAL A 103 8.36 3.61 -11.88
N LEU A 104 7.61 4.31 -12.74
CA LEU A 104 7.91 4.38 -14.17
C LEU A 104 9.03 5.40 -14.40
N SER A 105 10.27 4.94 -14.48
CA SER A 105 11.36 5.78 -15.02
C SER A 105 11.25 5.84 -16.55
N PRO A 106 11.33 7.03 -17.17
CA PRO A 106 11.27 7.18 -18.62
C PRO A 106 12.48 6.60 -19.39
N GLU A 107 13.52 6.12 -18.71
CA GLU A 107 14.78 5.65 -19.33
C GLU A 107 14.77 4.20 -19.84
N SER A 108 13.63 3.51 -19.81
CA SER A 108 13.54 2.08 -20.22
C SER A 108 12.91 1.86 -21.60
N VAL A 109 12.65 2.94 -22.35
CA VAL A 109 12.05 2.88 -23.71
C VAL A 109 13.05 3.31 -24.76
N ASP A 110 14.27 2.76 -24.75
CA ASP A 110 15.17 2.75 -25.91
C ASP A 110 16.29 1.74 -25.67
N SER A 111 16.14 0.53 -26.22
CA SER A 111 17.22 -0.43 -26.45
C SER A 111 16.92 -1.23 -27.70
#